data_AF-A0A832F397-F1
#
_entry.id   AF-A0A832F397-F1
#
_cell.length_a   1.000
_cell.length_b   1.000
_cell.length_c   1.000
_cell.angle_alpha   90.00
_cell.angle_beta   90.00
_cell.angle_gamma   90.00
#
_symmetry.space_group_name_H-M   'P 1'
#
loop_
_entity.id
_entity.type
_entity.pdbx_description
1 polymer ?
#
loop_
_entity_poly.entity_id
_entity_poly.type
_entity_poly.pdbx_seq_one_letter_code
_entity_poly.pdbx_strand_id
1 'polypeptide(L)' 'MQLPGLRKIFLLLIVLTACLGIATRKIPEVFPSFIARYGGDILWALLFFLVLRIIWPSRPLLHIALITYAGGLMMEC' A
#
# COMPACT_ATOMS: atom_id res chain seq x y z
N MET A 1 -0.96 -14.64 -16.76
CA MET A 1 0.43 -14.58 -17.30
C MET A 1 1.15 -13.41 -16.63
N GLN A 2 1.97 -13.64 -15.59
CA GLN A 2 2.75 -12.56 -14.96
C GLN A 2 4.17 -12.57 -15.52
N LEU A 3 4.52 -11.53 -16.26
CA LEU A 3 5.86 -11.35 -16.80
C LEU A 3 6.87 -11.12 -15.65
N PRO A 4 8.07 -11.72 -15.70
CA PRO A 4 9.04 -11.69 -14.61
C PRO A 4 9.51 -10.26 -14.22
N GLY A 5 9.40 -9.28 -15.13
CA GLY A 5 9.70 -7.87 -14.84
C GLY A 5 8.69 -7.20 -13.90
N LEU A 6 7.42 -7.65 -13.91
CA LEU A 6 6.36 -7.01 -13.14
C LEU A 6 6.57 -7.19 -11.63
N ARG A 7 7.06 -8.36 -11.20
CA ARG A 7 7.36 -8.66 -9.78
C ARG A 7 8.40 -7.71 -9.19
N LYS A 8 9.44 -7.36 -9.96
CA LYS A 8 10.48 -6.41 -9.53
C LYS A 8 9.92 -5.01 -9.33
N ILE A 9 9.01 -4.58 -10.21
CA ILE A 9 8.30 -3.30 -10.10
C ILE A 9 7.45 -3.28 -8.82
N PHE A 10 6.69 -4.35 -8.53
CA PHE A 10 5.92 -4.45 -7.28
C PHE A 10 6.80 -4.39 -6.03
N LEU A 11 7.95 -5.08 -6.02
CA LEU A 11 8.89 -5.01 -4.91
C LEU A 11 9.45 -3.59 -4.72
N LEU A 12 9.82 -2.91 -5.81
CA LEU A 12 10.25 -1.51 -5.76
C LEU A 12 9.15 -0.60 -5.20
N LEU A 13 7.91 -0.78 -5.67
CA LEU A 13 6.76 -0.01 -5.18
C LEU A 13 6.51 -0.25 -3.69
N ILE A 14 6.65 -1.49 -3.20
CA ILE A 14 6.50 -1.80 -1.77
C ILE A 14 7.52 -1.02 -0.94
N VAL A 15 8.79 -1.05 -1.34
CA VAL A 15 9.86 -0.33 -0.63
C VAL A 15 9.61 1.17 -0.65
N LEU A 16 9.27 1.75 -1.81
CA LEU A 16 8.97 3.17 -1.93
C LEU A 16 7.77 3.58 -1.08
N THR A 17 6.70 2.78 -1.10
CA THR A 17 5.48 3.04 -0.31
C THR A 17 5.77 2.96 1.19
N ALA A 18 6.59 2.00 1.64
CA ALA A 18 7.02 1.89 3.02
C ALA A 18 7.83 3.12 3.47
N CYS A 19 8.82 3.51 2.66
CA CYS A 19 9.64 4.69 2.93
C CYS A 19 8.80 5.97 3.00
N LEU A 20 7.86 6.15 2.07
CA LEU A 20 6.95 7.29 2.07
C LEU A 20 6.01 7.28 3.29
N GLY A 21 5.45 6.12 3.66
CA GLY A 21 4.57 6.01 4.83
C GLY A 21 5.29 6.33 6.15
N ILE A 22 6.57 5.96 6.24
CA ILE A 22 7.43 6.38 7.36
C ILE A 22 7.73 7.88 7.29
N ALA A 23 8.05 8.41 6.10
CA ALA A 23 8.35 9.82 5.92
C ALA A 23 7.16 10.73 6.29
N THR A 24 5.93 10.33 5.95
CA THR A 24 4.72 11.09 6.33
C THR A 24 4.55 11.20 7.85
N ARG A 25 5.07 10.23 8.63
CA ARG A 25 5.02 10.23 10.09
C ARG A 25 6.22 10.92 10.74
N LYS A 26 7.41 10.78 10.14
CA LYS A 26 8.66 11.32 10.71
C LYS A 26 8.91 12.79 10.37
N ILE A 27 8.42 13.24 9.21
CA ILE A 27 8.66 14.60 8.73
C ILE A 27 7.35 15.20 8.21
N PRO A 28 6.30 15.29 9.07
CA PRO A 28 4.97 15.72 8.64
C PRO A 28 4.96 17.14 8.06
N GLU A 29 5.89 17.99 8.50
CA GLU A 29 6.04 19.38 8.05
C GLU A 29 6.53 19.56 6.59
N VAL A 30 7.06 18.51 5.96
CA VAL A 30 7.36 18.51 4.52
C VAL A 30 6.11 18.25 3.66
N PHE A 31 5.05 17.70 4.27
CA PHE A 31 3.83 17.32 3.57
C PHE A 31 2.70 18.33 3.84
N PRO A 32 1.80 18.56 2.87
CA PRO A 32 0.55 19.26 3.11
C PRO A 32 -0.21 18.64 4.29
N SER A 33 -0.89 19.47 5.08
CA SER A 33 -1.61 19.05 6.30
C SER A 33 -2.53 17.83 6.11
N PHE A 34 -3.17 17.72 4.95
CA PHE A 34 -3.98 16.55 4.57
C PHE A 34 -3.16 15.26 4.46
N ILE A 35 -2.01 15.31 3.79
CA ILE A 35 -1.12 14.16 3.59
C ILE A 35 -0.38 13.82 4.88
N ALA A 36 0.03 14.82 5.67
CA ALA A 36 0.61 14.58 6.98
C ALA A 36 -0.36 13.84 7.91
N ARG A 37 -1.65 14.12 7.80
CA ARG A 37 -2.69 13.51 8.65
C ARG A 37 -3.12 12.12 8.20
N TYR A 38 -3.33 11.89 6.90
CA TYR A 38 -3.90 10.64 6.38
C TYR A 38 -2.95 9.83 5.49
N GLY A 39 -1.85 10.43 5.04
CA GLY A 39 -0.94 9.83 4.07
C GLY A 39 -0.31 8.55 4.59
N GLY A 40 0.01 8.49 5.89
CA GLY A 40 0.55 7.27 6.51
C GLY A 40 -0.40 6.08 6.33
N ASP A 41 -1.67 6.24 6.68
CA ASP A 41 -2.63 5.13 6.66
C ASP A 41 -3.01 4.73 5.24
N ILE A 42 -3.13 5.70 4.32
CA ILE A 42 -3.34 5.44 2.90
C ILE A 42 -2.16 4.66 2.30
N LEU A 43 -0.92 5.05 2.62
CA LEU A 43 0.28 4.38 2.12
C LEU A 43 0.44 2.98 2.74
N TRP A 44 0.10 2.79 4.01
CA TRP A 44 0.07 1.47 4.63
C TRP A 44 -0.98 0.54 4.01
N ALA A 45 -2.18 1.04 3.71
CA ALA A 45 -3.20 0.28 2.99
C ALA A 45 -2.74 -0.10 1.58
N LEU A 46 -2.07 0.82 0.87
CA LEU A 46 -1.47 0.54 -0.43
C LEU A 46 -0.39 -0.54 -0.34
N LEU A 47 0.47 -0.48 0.68
CA LEU A 47 1.50 -1.49 0.91
C LEU A 47 0.88 -2.88 1.13
N PHE A 48 -0.18 -2.98 1.93
CA PHE A 48 -0.89 -4.23 2.15
C PHE A 48 -1.49 -4.77 0.84
N PHE A 49 -2.13 -3.93 0.04
CA PHE A 49 -2.64 -4.30 -1.29
C PHE A 49 -1.54 -4.86 -2.21
N LEU A 50 -0.38 -4.19 -2.27
CA LEU A 50 0.74 -4.63 -3.11
C LEU A 50 1.29 -5.99 -2.66
N VAL A 51 1.38 -6.24 -1.35
CA VAL A 51 1.78 -7.53 -0.78
C VAL A 51 0.77 -8.62 -1.16
N LEU A 52 -0.53 -8.39 -0.97
CA LEU A 52 -1.56 -9.36 -1.34
C LEU A 52 -1.57 -9.65 -2.85
N ARG A 53 -1.26 -8.66 -3.68
CA ARG A 53 -1.13 -8.83 -5.14
C ARG A 53 0.04 -9.73 -5.52
N ILE A 54 1.12 -9.73 -4.77
CA ILE A 54 2.26 -10.65 -4.96
C ILE A 54 1.86 -12.07 -4.53
N ILE A 55 1.15 -12.21 -3.41
CA ILE A 55 0.73 -13.51 -2.85
C ILE A 55 -0.33 -14.18 -3.75
N TRP A 56 -1.31 -13.43 -4.25
CA TRP A 56 -2.41 -13.94 -5.09
C TRP A 56 -2.41 -13.34 -6.50
N PRO A 57 -1.44 -13.73 -7.33
CA PRO A 57 -1.27 -13.17 -8.67
C PRO A 57 -2.42 -13.47 -9.64
N SER A 58 -3.07 -14.61 -9.45
CA SER A 58 -4.13 -15.11 -10.34
C SER A 58 -5.53 -14.65 -9.94
N ARG A 59 -5.68 -13.96 -8.79
CA ARG A 59 -6.98 -13.46 -8.35
C ARG A 59 -7.34 -12.13 -9.04
N PRO A 60 -8.63 -11.89 -9.29
CA PRO A 60 -9.08 -10.62 -9.88
C PRO A 60 -8.73 -9.45 -8.94
N LEU A 61 -8.36 -8.32 -9.54
CA LEU A 61 -7.89 -7.13 -8.81
C LEU A 61 -8.91 -6.65 -7.77
N LEU A 62 -10.20 -6.71 -8.12
CA LEU A 62 -11.32 -6.34 -7.25
C LEU A 62 -11.38 -7.18 -5.97
N HIS A 63 -11.09 -8.48 -6.03
CA HIS A 63 -11.10 -9.31 -4.82
C HIS A 63 -9.99 -8.88 -3.87
N ILE A 64 -8.80 -8.58 -4.40
CA ILE A 64 -7.67 -8.14 -3.59
C ILE A 64 -7.98 -6.77 -2.98
N ALA A 65 -8.56 -5.85 -3.76
CA ALA A 65 -8.98 -4.54 -3.29
C ALA A 65 -10.02 -4.64 -2.15
N LEU A 66 -11.02 -5.54 -2.29
CA LEU A 66 -12.03 -5.77 -1.25
C LEU A 66 -11.41 -6.34 0.03
N ILE A 67 -10.46 -7.28 -0.08
CA ILE A 67 -9.77 -7.83 1.08
C ILE A 67 -8.94 -6.75 1.78
N THR A 68 -8.21 -5.93 1.02
CA THR A 68 -7.47 -4.79 1.58
C THR A 68 -8.40 -3.81 2.29
N TYR A 69 -9.53 -3.45 1.65
CA TYR A 69 -10.51 -2.54 2.23
C TYR A 69 -11.12 -3.08 3.52
N ALA A 70 -11.55 -4.35 3.52
CA ALA A 70 -12.07 -5.02 4.70
C ALA A 70 -11.02 -5.08 5.83
N GLY A 71 -9.77 -5.39 5.50
CA GLY A 71 -8.67 -5.39 6.46
C GLY A 71 -8.42 -4.01 7.07
N GLY A 72 -8.52 -2.94 6.27
CA GLY A 72 -8.44 -1.56 6.76
C GLY A 72 -9.59 -1.23 7.72
N LEU A 73 -10.82 -1.57 7.35
CA LEU A 73 -12.00 -1.35 8.20
C LEU A 73 -11.88 -2.05 9.56
N MET A 74 -11.33 -3.28 9.58
CA MET A 74 -11.09 -4.04 10.80
C MET A 74 -10.01 -3.45 11.70
N MET A 75 -9.06 -2.67 11.17
CA MET A 75 -8.05 -2.01 12.00
C MET A 75 -8.56 -0.70 12.62
N GLU A 76 -9.60 -0.11 12.03
CA GLU A 76 -10.16 1.18 12.47
C GLU A 76 -11.39 1.01 13.39
N CYS A 77 -11.91 -0.22 13.53
CA CYS A 77 -12.99 -0.60 14.46
C CYS A 77 -12.44 -1.24 15.74
#